data_AF-A0A2P2L0W3-F1
#
_entry.id   AF-A0A2P2L0W3-F1
#
_cell.length_a   1.000
_cell.length_b   1.000
_cell.length_c   1.000
_cell.angle_alpha   90.00
_cell.angle_beta   90.00
_cell.angle_gamma   90.00
#
_symmetry.space_group_name_H-M   'P 1'
#
loop_
_entity.id
_entity.type
_entity.pdbx_description
1 polymer ?
#
loop_
_entity_poly.entity_id
_entity_poly.type
_entity_poly.pdbx_seq_one_letter_code
_entity_poly.pdbx_strand_id
1 'polypeptide(L)'
;MDLDPRQLEQVAVKDNDIQNIVLSYLVYNCYKDTVESFVASTGMKWPEDCLQDMEKRKQIVLHALEGNVLKAIEMTEQVAHDLLENNKDLHLDLLSLHFVELVSNRKWWVIQDCCFPNHEFYFSLP
;
A
#
# COMPACT_ATOMS: atom_id res chain seq x y z
N MET A 1 11.03 -27.03 -20.25
CA MET A 1 12.20 -27.75 -19.71
C MET A 1 11.78 -28.29 -18.37
N ASP A 2 11.61 -29.60 -18.25
CA ASP A 2 11.23 -30.26 -16.99
C ASP A 2 12.50 -30.42 -16.15
N LEU A 3 12.56 -29.71 -15.02
CA LEU A 3 13.64 -29.89 -14.06
C LEU A 3 13.53 -31.29 -13.43
N ASP A 4 14.60 -32.08 -13.51
CA ASP A 4 14.68 -33.37 -12.83
C ASP A 4 14.62 -33.15 -11.30
N PRO A 5 13.64 -33.72 -10.58
CA PRO A 5 13.47 -33.55 -9.14
C PRO A 5 14.72 -33.87 -8.31
N ARG A 6 15.60 -34.74 -8.82
CA ARG A 6 16.86 -35.13 -8.14
C ARG A 6 17.91 -34.01 -8.13
N GLN A 7 17.77 -33.02 -9.01
CA GLN A 7 18.68 -31.86 -9.03
C GLN A 7 18.33 -30.83 -7.95
N LEU A 8 17.12 -30.87 -7.38
CA LEU A 8 16.72 -30.00 -6.26
C LEU A 8 17.39 -30.42 -4.94
N GLU A 9 17.72 -31.71 -4.77
CA GLU A 9 18.37 -32.22 -3.55
C GLU A 9 19.82 -31.73 -3.39
N GLN A 10 20.47 -31.26 -4.46
CA GLN A 10 21.87 -30.79 -4.44
C GLN A 10 22.02 -29.27 -4.29
N VAL A 11 20.92 -28.52 -4.24
CA VAL A 11 21.00 -27.07 -4.04
C VAL A 11 21.25 -26.79 -2.56
N ALA A 12 22.50 -26.52 -2.21
CA ALA A 12 22.87 -26.05 -0.88
C ALA A 12 22.30 -24.63 -0.66
N VAL A 13 21.15 -24.55 -0.01
CA VAL A 13 20.53 -23.28 0.40
C VAL A 13 21.34 -22.71 1.56
N LYS A 14 21.81 -21.47 1.43
CA LYS A 14 22.52 -20.80 2.52
C LYS A 14 21.51 -20.24 3.51
N ASP A 15 21.80 -20.34 4.81
CA ASP A 15 20.95 -19.78 5.87
C ASP A 15 20.69 -18.28 5.66
N ASN A 16 21.66 -17.55 5.14
CA ASN A 16 21.53 -16.14 4.79
C ASN A 16 20.45 -15.88 3.71
N ASP A 17 20.30 -16.78 2.75
CA ASP A 17 19.28 -16.65 1.70
C ASP A 17 17.88 -16.84 2.29
N ILE A 18 17.73 -17.80 3.21
CA ILE A 18 16.49 -18.02 3.96
C ILE A 18 16.17 -16.78 4.81
N GLN A 19 17.16 -16.25 5.54
CA GLN A 19 17.00 -15.06 6.37
C GLN A 19 16.59 -13.84 5.55
N ASN A 20 17.18 -13.64 4.36
CA ASN A 20 16.80 -12.56 3.45
C ASN A 20 15.37 -12.68 2.94
N ILE A 21 14.92 -13.91 2.63
CA ILE A 21 13.54 -14.15 2.19
C ILE A 21 12.56 -13.84 3.32
N VAL A 22 12.83 -14.32 4.54
CA VAL A 22 12.01 -14.03 5.71
C VAL A 22 11.95 -12.52 5.97
N LEU A 23 13.10 -11.86 5.96
CA LEU A 23 13.19 -10.42 6.18
C LEU A 23 12.41 -9.62 5.11
N SER A 24 12.56 -9.99 3.83
CA SER A 24 11.82 -9.38 2.73
C SER A 24 10.31 -9.53 2.91
N TYR A 25 9.84 -10.68 3.37
CA TYR A 25 8.42 -10.91 3.66
C TYR A 25 7.93 -10.01 4.80
N LEU A 26 8.66 -9.93 5.90
CA LEU A 26 8.29 -9.11 7.05
C LEU A 26 8.25 -7.62 6.69
N VAL A 27 9.22 -7.16 5.89
CA VAL A 27 9.32 -5.78 5.41
C VAL A 27 8.21 -5.43 4.42
N TYR A 28 7.90 -6.36 3.50
CA TYR A 28 6.82 -6.18 2.54
C TYR A 28 5.47 -5.98 3.24
N ASN A 29 5.21 -6.78 4.28
CA ASN A 29 3.97 -6.73 5.07
C ASN A 29 4.01 -5.68 6.22
N CYS A 30 5.08 -4.90 6.33
CA CYS A 30 5.25 -3.87 7.36
C CYS A 30 5.20 -4.38 8.82
N TYR A 31 5.68 -5.60 9.10
CA TYR A 31 5.77 -6.17 10.45
C TYR A 31 6.98 -5.68 11.23
N LYS A 32 7.00 -4.37 11.53
CA LYS A 32 8.12 -3.65 12.16
C LYS A 32 8.70 -4.34 13.41
N ASP A 33 7.88 -4.61 14.43
CA ASP A 33 8.36 -5.18 15.70
C ASP A 33 9.01 -6.57 15.50
N THR A 34 8.48 -7.33 14.54
CA THR A 34 9.03 -8.63 14.15
C THR A 34 10.34 -8.48 13.38
N VAL A 35 10.44 -7.49 12.48
CA VAL A 35 11.70 -7.17 11.78
C VAL A 35 12.78 -6.79 12.78
N GLU A 36 12.49 -5.89 13.73
CA GLU A 36 13.45 -5.45 14.76
C GLU A 36 13.97 -6.64 15.58
N SER A 37 13.07 -7.51 16.04
CA SER A 37 13.42 -8.73 16.79
C SER A 37 14.21 -9.73 15.94
N PHE A 38 13.84 -9.88 14.67
CA PHE A 38 14.49 -10.78 13.73
C PHE A 38 15.91 -10.32 13.41
N VAL A 39 16.11 -9.03 13.17
CA VAL A 39 17.44 -8.44 12.93
C VAL A 39 18.32 -8.55 14.17
N ALA A 40 17.77 -8.26 15.36
CA ALA A 40 18.50 -8.39 16.62
C ALA A 40 18.97 -9.83 16.90
N SER A 41 18.18 -10.83 16.52
CA SER A 41 18.50 -12.25 16.73
C SER A 41 19.44 -12.85 15.67
N THR A 42 19.39 -12.36 14.43
CA THR A 42 20.20 -12.87 13.31
C THR A 42 21.50 -12.09 13.12
N GLY A 43 21.63 -10.89 13.68
CA GLY A 43 22.80 -10.02 13.52
C GLY A 43 22.94 -9.44 12.12
N MET A 44 21.87 -9.49 11.31
CA MET A 44 21.86 -8.90 9.97
C MET A 44 22.01 -7.38 10.05
N LYS A 45 22.70 -6.79 9.08
CA LYS A 45 22.78 -5.34 8.95
C LYS A 45 21.62 -4.87 8.08
N TRP A 46 20.80 -3.96 8.61
CA TRP A 46 19.63 -3.44 7.91
C TRP A 46 19.75 -1.93 7.68
N PRO A 47 19.30 -1.39 6.52
CA PRO A 47 19.29 0.05 6.28
C PRO A 47 18.20 0.73 7.12
N GLU A 48 18.60 1.70 7.95
CA GLU A 48 17.71 2.48 8.82
C GLU A 48 16.54 3.13 8.05
N ASP A 49 16.79 3.55 6.81
CA ASP A 49 15.82 4.21 5.92
C ASP A 49 14.60 3.32 5.63
N CYS A 50 14.78 2.00 5.60
CA CYS A 50 13.69 1.06 5.31
C CYS A 50 12.64 1.01 6.42
N LEU A 51 13.04 1.22 7.68
CA LEU A 51 12.11 1.23 8.82
C LEU A 51 11.18 2.44 8.77
N GLN A 52 11.71 3.61 8.37
CA GLN A 52 10.91 4.81 8.17
C GLN A 52 9.93 4.64 7.00
N ASP A 53 10.36 3.99 5.92
CA ASP A 53 9.49 3.71 4.77
C ASP A 53 8.40 2.68 5.09
N MET A 54 8.67 1.68 5.95
CA MET A 54 7.64 0.78 6.47
C MET A 54 6.57 1.54 7.26
N GLU A 55 6.98 2.46 8.13
CA GLU A 55 6.02 3.26 8.92
C GLU A 55 5.16 4.14 8.02
N LYS A 56 5.75 4.85 7.05
CA LYS A 56 5.01 5.67 6.08
C LYS A 56 3.98 4.84 5.29
N ARG A 57 4.38 3.65 4.81
CA ARG A 57 3.45 2.74 4.10
C ARG A 57 2.32 2.25 5.00
N LYS A 58 2.61 1.93 6.26
CA LYS A 58 1.59 1.53 7.24
C LYS A 58 0.58 2.66 7.49
N GLN A 59 1.04 3.91 7.64
CA GLN A 59 0.16 5.07 7.82
C GLN A 59 -0.76 5.29 6.61
N ILE A 60 -0.25 5.14 5.38
CA ILE A 60 -1.08 5.22 4.16
C ILE A 60 -2.22 4.18 4.20
N VAL A 61 -1.89 2.92 4.53
CA VAL A 61 -2.89 1.85 4.61
C VAL A 61 -3.92 2.12 5.70
N LEU A 62 -3.49 2.62 6.87
CA LEU A 62 -4.41 3.00 7.96
C LEU A 62 -5.37 4.10 7.53
N HIS A 63 -4.88 5.16 6.88
CA HIS A 63 -5.75 6.21 6.37
C HIS A 63 -6.76 5.68 5.34
N ALA A 64 -6.35 4.78 4.44
CA ALA A 64 -7.29 4.17 3.50
C ALA A 64 -8.37 3.33 4.20
N LEU A 65 -8.01 2.56 5.24
CA LEU A 65 -8.94 1.75 6.02
C LEU A 65 -9.90 2.57 6.89
N GLU A 66 -9.46 3.73 7.38
CA GLU A 66 -10.27 4.64 8.20
C GLU A 66 -11.26 5.50 7.40
N GLY A 67 -11.23 5.45 6.05
CA GLY A 67 -11.99 6.36 5.20
C GLY A 67 -11.29 7.70 4.96
N ASN A 68 -10.04 7.85 5.36
CA ASN A 68 -9.25 9.04 5.03
C ASN A 68 -8.57 8.86 3.66
N VAL A 69 -9.32 8.44 2.64
CA VAL A 69 -8.76 7.97 1.36
C VAL A 69 -8.03 9.08 0.59
N LEU A 70 -8.54 10.31 0.62
CA LEU A 70 -7.84 11.46 0.02
C LEU A 70 -6.48 11.71 0.70
N LYS A 71 -6.39 11.51 2.02
CA LYS A 71 -5.14 11.63 2.76
C LYS A 71 -4.18 10.49 2.41
N ALA A 72 -4.71 9.28 2.21
CA ALA A 72 -3.93 8.15 1.74
C ALA A 72 -3.34 8.39 0.34
N ILE A 73 -4.11 8.98 -0.59
CA ILE A 73 -3.64 9.36 -1.93
C ILE A 73 -2.52 10.40 -1.82
N GLU A 74 -2.74 11.49 -1.07
CA GLU A 74 -1.74 12.55 -0.87
C GLU A 74 -0.43 12.00 -0.29
N MET A 75 -0.51 11.14 0.72
CA MET A 75 0.67 10.53 1.34
C MET A 75 1.36 9.52 0.43
N THR A 76 0.60 8.78 -0.39
CA THR A 76 1.18 7.87 -1.40
C THR A 76 2.04 8.64 -2.38
N GLU A 77 1.55 9.79 -2.83
CA GLU A 77 2.25 10.69 -3.75
C GLU A 77 3.54 11.26 -3.13
N GLN A 78 3.52 11.60 -1.83
CA GLN A 78 4.69 12.08 -1.10
C GLN A 78 5.77 10.99 -0.91
N VAL A 79 5.35 9.73 -0.76
CA VAL A 79 6.25 8.59 -0.54
C VAL A 79 6.77 8.04 -1.87
N ALA A 80 5.94 8.04 -2.91
CA ALA A 80 6.26 7.50 -4.22
C ALA A 80 5.54 8.30 -5.32
N HIS A 81 6.17 9.39 -5.74
CA HIS A 81 5.62 10.40 -6.67
C HIS A 81 5.05 9.82 -7.96
N ASP A 82 5.64 8.76 -8.52
CA ASP A 82 5.16 8.22 -9.80
C ASP A 82 4.30 6.95 -9.64
N LEU A 83 4.01 6.51 -8.41
CA LEU A 83 3.35 5.22 -8.20
C LEU A 83 1.91 5.22 -8.71
N LEU A 84 1.18 6.30 -8.44
CA LEU A 84 -0.23 6.43 -8.83
C LEU A 84 -0.39 6.76 -10.31
N GLU A 85 0.56 7.46 -10.91
CA GLU A 85 0.57 7.72 -12.35
C GLU A 85 0.88 6.45 -13.16
N ASN A 86 1.84 5.66 -12.69
CA ASN A 86 2.24 4.41 -13.32
C ASN A 86 1.24 3.27 -13.07
N ASN A 87 0.55 3.28 -11.93
CA ASN A 87 -0.46 2.29 -11.57
C ASN A 87 -1.86 2.92 -11.50
N LYS A 88 -2.44 3.13 -12.67
CA LYS A 88 -3.79 3.72 -12.81
C LYS A 88 -4.88 2.86 -12.19
N ASP A 89 -4.71 1.54 -12.16
CA ASP A 89 -5.66 0.63 -11.53
C ASP A 89 -5.70 0.87 -10.02
N LEU A 90 -4.54 0.99 -9.37
CA LEU A 90 -4.45 1.35 -7.95
C LEU A 90 -5.06 2.73 -7.66
N HIS A 91 -4.80 3.72 -8.51
CA HIS A 91 -5.41 5.04 -8.37
C HIS A 91 -6.93 4.95 -8.48
N LEU A 92 -7.45 4.19 -9.44
CA LEU A 92 -8.88 3.98 -9.63
C LEU A 92 -9.51 3.23 -8.45
N ASP A 93 -8.84 2.23 -7.88
CA ASP A 93 -9.29 1.51 -6.69
C ASP A 93 -9.39 2.44 -5.48
N LEU A 94 -8.41 3.33 -5.28
CA LEU A 94 -8.45 4.34 -4.23
C LEU A 94 -9.61 5.34 -4.44
N LEU A 95 -9.80 5.85 -5.66
CA LEU A 95 -10.95 6.73 -5.94
C LEU A 95 -12.30 6.02 -5.77
N SER A 96 -12.38 4.74 -6.13
CA SER A 96 -13.57 3.92 -5.95
C SER A 96 -13.87 3.71 -4.46
N LEU A 97 -12.84 3.46 -3.65
CA LEU A 97 -12.96 3.37 -2.19
C LEU A 97 -13.48 4.69 -1.60
N HIS A 98 -12.93 5.84 -2.04
CA HIS A 98 -13.40 7.15 -1.62
C HIS A 98 -14.87 7.39 -2.00
N PHE A 99 -15.26 7.00 -3.21
CA PHE A 99 -16.65 7.10 -3.65
C PHE A 99 -17.60 6.26 -2.78
N VAL A 100 -17.25 5.00 -2.51
CA VAL A 100 -18.03 4.11 -1.65
C VAL A 100 -18.23 4.73 -0.26
N GLU A 101 -17.19 5.37 0.28
CA GLU A 101 -17.26 6.06 1.56
C GLU A 101 -18.18 7.29 1.53
N LEU A 102 -18.12 8.11 0.47
CA LEU A 102 -19.02 9.25 0.29
C LEU A 102 -20.49 8.81 0.24
N VAL A 103 -20.77 7.72 -0.50
CA VAL A 103 -22.10 7.11 -0.57
C VAL A 103 -22.54 6.61 0.80
N SER A 104 -21.65 5.90 1.50
CA SER A 104 -21.94 5.29 2.82
C SER A 104 -22.22 6.34 3.89
N ASN A 105 -21.52 7.48 3.86
CA ASN A 105 -21.72 8.61 4.76
C ASN A 105 -22.92 9.51 4.39
N ARG A 106 -23.75 9.11 3.41
CA ARG A 106 -24.89 9.89 2.88
C ARG A 106 -24.52 11.32 2.48
N LYS A 107 -23.25 11.56 2.12
CA LYS A 107 -22.77 12.85 1.60
C LYS A 107 -23.11 12.97 0.11
N TRP A 108 -24.38 12.70 -0.24
CA TRP A 108 -24.83 12.59 -1.63
C TRP A 108 -24.70 13.92 -2.40
N TRP A 109 -24.80 15.05 -1.70
CA TRP A 109 -24.61 16.38 -2.26
C TRP A 109 -23.20 16.60 -2.82
N VAL A 110 -22.17 16.03 -2.18
CA VAL A 110 -20.75 16.17 -2.60
C VAL A 110 -20.46 15.31 -3.83
N ILE A 111 -21.17 14.19 -4.00
CA ILE A 111 -21.03 13.32 -5.18
C ILE A 111 -21.44 14.05 -6.46
N GLN A 112 -22.42 14.95 -6.37
CA GLN A 112 -22.87 15.75 -7.51
C GLN A 112 -21.78 16.72 -7.99
N ASP A 113 -21.06 17.37 -7.07
CA ASP A 113 -19.94 18.26 -7.38
C ASP A 113 -18.72 17.51 -7.92
N CYS A 114 -18.43 16.31 -7.39
CA CYS A 114 -17.28 15.51 -7.81
C CYS A 114 -17.50 14.77 -9.15
N CYS A 115 -18.72 14.31 -9.45
CA CYS A 115 -19.02 13.58 -10.69
C CYS A 115 -19.53 14.47 -11.83
N PHE A 116 -20.06 15.66 -11.53
CA PHE A 116 -20.58 16.60 -12.55
C PHE A 116 -20.07 18.03 -12.32
N PRO A 117 -18.75 18.30 -12.40
CA PRO A 117 -18.17 19.61 -12.10
C PRO A 117 -18.58 20.74 -13.08
N ASN A 118 -19.22 20.40 -14.21
CA ASN A 118 -19.53 21.34 -15.29
C ASN A 118 -21.02 21.46 -15.64
N HIS A 119 -21.93 21.05 -14.77
CA HIS A 119 -23.34 21.30 -15.01
C HIS A 119 -23.89 22.29 -13.99
N GLU A 120 -24.10 23.53 -14.43
CA GLU A 120 -25.09 24.43 -13.85
C GLU A 120 -26.45 23.72 -13.90
N PHE A 121 -26.72 22.88 -12.91
CA PHE A 121 -28.08 22.45 -12.64
C PHE A 121 -28.68 23.46 -11.69
N TYR A 122 -29.39 24.40 -12.30
CA TYR A 122 -30.46 25.17 -11.68
C TYR A 122 -31.29 24.24 -10.77
N PHE A 123 -31.03 24.28 -9.47
CA PHE A 123 -32.08 24.05 -8.48
C PHE A 123 -33.00 25.28 -8.50
N SER A 124 -33.77 25.39 -9.57
CA SER A 124 -35.07 26.04 -9.51
C SER A 124 -36.10 24.94 -9.58
N LEU A 125 -36.91 24.88 -8.52
CA LEU A 125 -38.35 24.61 -8.49
C LEU A 125 -38.69 23.80 -7.22
N PRO A 126 -39.93 23.93 -6.72
CA PRO A 126 -40.62 25.11 -6.23
C PRO A 126 -40.95 25.02 -4.72
#